data_AF-A0A1B3ZFY5-F1
#
_entry.id   AF-A0A1B3ZFY5-F1
#
_cell.length_a   1.000
_cell.length_b   1.000
_cell.length_c   1.000
_cell.angle_alpha   90.00
_cell.angle_beta   90.00
_cell.angle_gamma   90.00
#
_symmetry.space_group_name_H-M   'P 1'
#
loop_
_entity.id
_entity.type
_entity.pdbx_description
1 polymer ?
#
loop_
_entity_poly.entity_id
_entity_poly.type
_entity_poly.pdbx_seq_one_letter_code
_entity_poly.pdbx_strand_id
1 'polypeptide(L)'
;MSAWDYAQCAYGEIECAYLLDTCPYCRASLNQLDPDMDDGRFGYFTEVWVGICQLCGWWNARGEARERVDAHTEAVYELGSFGVLKNLDLKNIETPLQEVRDYLTVKYDDRLQMDPQLFERTVGSVFGDHGYEPQVTAYSHDGGIDVILADDETRIGVQIKRWKNRIEAEQIRSLMGAMVQAGLTRGMFVTTSSFRSGAFKTADRYTSLGRPVTLVDAPRFFDALGFSQTRVDRSTGAWITKIRPHLKKLGAFSDINEGRFYED
;
A
#
# COMPACT_ATOMS: atom_id res chain seq x y z
N MET A 1 -6.99 3.38 8.17
CA MET A 1 -7.83 2.65 7.20
C MET A 1 -6.91 1.91 6.24
N SER A 2 -7.35 0.80 5.65
CA SER A 2 -6.56 -0.10 4.77
C SER A 2 -6.97 0.06 3.31
N ALA A 3 -6.14 -0.40 2.36
CA ALA A 3 -6.47 -0.44 0.93
C ALA A 3 -7.47 -1.55 0.53
N TRP A 4 -8.04 -2.27 1.50
CA TRP A 4 -8.85 -3.46 1.24
C TRP A 4 -10.31 -3.22 1.63
N ASP A 5 -11.22 -3.47 0.69
CA ASP A 5 -12.63 -3.73 0.93
C ASP A 5 -12.80 -5.20 1.30
N TYR A 6 -13.82 -5.49 2.09
CA TYR A 6 -13.94 -6.79 2.74
C TYR A 6 -15.18 -7.49 2.21
N ALA A 7 -15.04 -8.19 1.09
CA ALA A 7 -16.14 -8.99 0.54
C ALA A 7 -16.25 -10.33 1.27
N GLN A 8 -17.49 -10.70 1.60
CA GLN A 8 -17.84 -12.06 1.97
C GLN A 8 -17.88 -12.89 0.69
N CYS A 9 -17.30 -14.09 0.69
CA CYS A 9 -17.55 -15.04 -0.39
C CYS A 9 -18.62 -16.03 0.05
N ALA A 10 -19.76 -15.99 -0.64
CA ALA A 10 -20.59 -17.15 -0.87
C ALA A 10 -20.40 -17.53 -2.35
N TYR A 11 -20.08 -18.81 -2.59
CA TYR A 11 -19.91 -19.54 -3.85
C TYR A 11 -20.05 -18.77 -5.20
N GLY A 12 -19.00 -18.85 -6.03
CA GLY A 12 -19.03 -18.47 -7.45
C GLY A 12 -17.84 -17.63 -7.96
N GLU A 13 -17.08 -18.21 -8.89
CA GLU A 13 -16.11 -17.64 -9.85
C GLU A 13 -14.84 -16.89 -9.36
N ILE A 14 -14.74 -16.47 -8.08
CA ILE A 14 -13.48 -16.08 -7.39
C ILE A 14 -13.18 -17.10 -6.26
N GLU A 15 -13.38 -18.37 -6.58
CA GLU A 15 -13.32 -19.46 -5.61
C GLU A 15 -11.88 -19.65 -5.10
N CYS A 16 -11.73 -19.80 -3.79
CA CYS A 16 -10.49 -20.22 -3.11
C CYS A 16 -9.40 -19.18 -2.86
N ALA A 17 -9.60 -17.86 -3.06
CA ALA A 17 -8.58 -16.88 -2.62
C ALA A 17 -8.33 -16.96 -1.10
N TYR A 18 -9.33 -17.42 -0.32
CA TYR A 18 -9.16 -17.69 1.09
C TYR A 18 -8.31 -18.95 1.42
N LEU A 19 -8.02 -19.79 0.42
CA LEU A 19 -7.17 -20.97 0.53
C LEU A 19 -5.71 -20.71 0.18
N LEU A 20 -5.40 -19.54 -0.38
CA LEU A 20 -4.03 -19.22 -0.78
C LEU A 20 -3.10 -19.15 0.45
N ASP A 21 -1.92 -19.73 0.30
CA ASP A 21 -0.78 -19.62 1.23
C ASP A 21 0.18 -18.49 0.85
N THR A 22 -0.06 -17.88 -0.31
CA THR A 22 0.72 -16.79 -0.89
C THR A 22 -0.18 -15.63 -1.29
N CYS A 23 0.33 -14.40 -1.15
CA CYS A 23 -0.41 -13.22 -1.54
C CYS A 23 -0.61 -13.16 -3.07
N PRO A 24 -1.85 -13.04 -3.59
CA PRO A 24 -2.09 -12.99 -5.04
C PRO A 24 -1.53 -11.73 -5.70
N TYR A 25 -1.15 -10.73 -4.91
CA TYR A 25 -0.63 -9.44 -5.38
C TYR A 25 0.90 -9.38 -5.34
N CYS A 26 1.48 -9.61 -4.17
CA CYS A 26 2.93 -9.47 -3.97
C CYS A 26 3.69 -10.81 -4.05
N ARG A 27 2.96 -11.93 -4.14
CA ARG A 27 3.50 -13.32 -4.16
C ARG A 27 4.32 -13.72 -2.93
N ALA A 28 4.37 -12.88 -1.90
CA ALA A 28 4.95 -13.20 -0.62
C ALA A 28 4.12 -14.28 0.10
N SER A 29 4.80 -15.15 0.84
CA SER A 29 4.15 -16.08 1.76
C SER A 29 3.34 -15.31 2.80
N LEU A 30 2.20 -15.88 3.19
CA LEU A 30 1.37 -15.33 4.24
C LEU A 30 1.91 -15.76 5.60
N ASN A 31 2.01 -14.81 6.52
CA ASN A 31 2.20 -15.14 7.92
C ASN A 31 0.86 -15.62 8.46
N GLN A 32 0.88 -16.77 9.13
CA GLN A 32 -0.27 -17.22 9.88
C GLN A 32 -0.37 -16.37 11.15
N LEU A 33 -1.53 -15.77 11.37
CA LEU A 33 -1.87 -15.17 12.64
C LEU A 33 -2.56 -16.23 13.48
N ASP A 34 -2.14 -16.32 14.74
CA ASP A 34 -2.96 -16.96 15.78
C ASP A 34 -4.02 -15.92 16.16
N PRO A 35 -5.30 -16.11 15.80
CA PRO A 35 -6.34 -15.21 16.23
C PRO A 35 -6.54 -15.44 17.72
N ASP A 36 -5.74 -14.80 18.59
CA ASP A 36 -5.80 -14.92 20.05
C ASP A 36 -7.26 -14.94 20.53
N MET A 37 -7.74 -16.14 20.91
CA MET A 37 -9.15 -16.51 21.06
C MET A 37 -9.68 -16.13 22.45
N ASP A 38 -9.59 -14.84 22.79
CA ASP A 38 -9.93 -14.34 24.13
C ASP A 38 -11.42 -14.48 24.50
N ASP A 39 -12.30 -14.79 23.53
CA ASP A 39 -13.74 -15.05 23.76
C ASP A 39 -14.22 -16.44 23.31
N GLY A 40 -13.33 -17.27 22.75
CA GLY A 40 -13.59 -18.67 22.38
C GLY A 40 -14.78 -18.91 21.44
N ARG A 41 -15.31 -17.90 20.74
CA ARG A 41 -16.50 -18.06 19.88
C ARG A 41 -16.47 -17.21 18.63
N PHE A 42 -15.86 -17.73 17.56
CA PHE A 42 -16.30 -17.44 16.19
C PHE A 42 -17.55 -18.27 15.85
N GLY A 43 -18.62 -18.14 16.66
CA GLY A 43 -19.84 -18.93 16.46
C GLY A 43 -19.59 -20.45 16.49
N TYR A 44 -19.83 -21.10 15.35
CA TYR A 44 -19.78 -22.56 15.15
C TYR A 44 -18.45 -23.10 14.60
N PHE A 45 -17.46 -22.24 14.32
CA PHE A 45 -16.18 -22.70 13.76
C PHE A 45 -15.32 -23.39 14.82
N THR A 46 -14.82 -24.59 14.48
CA THR A 46 -13.91 -25.36 15.35
C THR A 46 -12.49 -24.85 15.24
N GLU A 47 -12.07 -24.38 14.06
CA GLU A 47 -10.76 -23.81 13.79
C GLU A 47 -10.88 -22.64 12.82
N VAL A 48 -10.10 -21.58 13.05
CA VAL A 48 -10.01 -20.42 12.14
C VAL A 48 -8.55 -20.15 11.83
N TRP A 49 -8.22 -20.15 10.55
CA TRP A 49 -6.90 -19.78 10.04
C TRP A 49 -6.97 -18.40 9.43
N VAL A 50 -6.03 -17.53 9.79
CA VAL A 50 -5.90 -16.19 9.20
C VAL A 50 -4.51 -16.06 8.62
N GLY A 51 -4.42 -15.86 7.31
CA GLY A 51 -3.19 -15.55 6.60
C GLY A 51 -3.08 -14.06 6.33
N ILE A 52 -1.90 -13.47 6.58
CA ILE A 52 -1.65 -12.06 6.27
C ILE A 52 -0.33 -11.86 5.52
N CYS A 53 -0.39 -11.07 4.45
CA CYS A 53 0.78 -10.62 3.73
C CYS A 53 1.45 -9.47 4.49
N GLN A 54 2.68 -9.68 4.96
CA GLN A 54 3.44 -8.62 5.65
C GLN A 54 3.91 -7.50 4.71
N LEU A 55 3.85 -7.69 3.38
CA LEU A 55 4.27 -6.67 2.41
C LEU A 55 3.16 -5.67 2.10
N CYS A 56 1.98 -6.14 1.67
CA CYS A 56 0.86 -5.27 1.25
C CYS A 56 -0.37 -5.35 2.17
N GLY A 57 -0.37 -6.25 3.16
CA GLY A 57 -1.49 -6.47 4.08
C GLY A 57 -2.72 -7.05 3.43
N TRP A 58 -2.61 -7.62 2.24
CA TRP A 58 -3.65 -8.53 1.81
C TRP A 58 -3.79 -9.65 2.83
N TRP A 59 -5.00 -10.08 3.11
CA TRP A 59 -5.27 -11.12 4.09
C TRP A 59 -6.35 -12.06 3.58
N ASN A 60 -6.33 -13.27 4.10
CA ASN A 60 -7.43 -14.19 4.02
C ASN A 60 -7.72 -14.83 5.36
N ALA A 61 -8.93 -15.36 5.49
CA ALA A 61 -9.32 -16.19 6.60
C ALA A 61 -10.21 -17.32 6.11
N ARG A 62 -10.06 -18.48 6.73
CA ARG A 62 -10.90 -19.65 6.50
C ARG A 62 -11.22 -20.31 7.83
N GLY A 63 -12.40 -20.88 7.94
CA GLY A 63 -12.83 -21.61 9.12
C GLY A 63 -13.58 -22.88 8.72
N GLU A 64 -13.44 -23.91 9.55
CA GLU A 64 -14.16 -25.16 9.42
C GLU A 64 -15.29 -25.20 10.46
N ALA A 65 -16.52 -25.44 10.01
CA ALA A 65 -17.69 -25.64 10.85
C ALA A 65 -18.16 -27.09 10.70
N ARG A 66 -18.55 -27.70 11.82
CA ARG A 66 -19.03 -29.08 11.85
C ARG A 66 -20.44 -29.11 12.41
N GLU A 67 -21.33 -29.78 11.72
CA GLU A 67 -22.71 -29.96 12.13
C GLU A 67 -23.08 -31.44 12.15
N ARG A 68 -23.68 -31.88 13.26
CA ARG A 68 -24.19 -33.24 13.35
C ARG A 68 -25.53 -33.32 12.62
N VAL A 69 -25.55 -34.04 11.50
CA VAL A 69 -26.76 -34.28 10.71
C VAL A 69 -27.63 -35.36 11.37
N ASP A 70 -27.00 -36.42 11.88
CA ASP A 70 -27.67 -37.48 12.64
C ASP A 70 -26.71 -38.19 13.62
N ALA A 71 -27.14 -39.30 14.23
CA ALA A 71 -26.32 -40.03 15.21
C ALA A 71 -24.96 -40.53 14.67
N HIS A 72 -24.84 -40.73 13.36
CA HIS A 72 -23.68 -41.32 12.69
C HIS A 72 -23.07 -40.41 11.59
N THR A 73 -23.76 -39.34 11.20
CA THR A 73 -23.34 -38.44 10.12
C THR A 73 -23.00 -37.04 10.64
N GLU A 74 -21.81 -36.56 10.30
CA GLU A 74 -21.35 -35.19 10.53
C GLU A 74 -21.10 -34.52 9.17
N ALA A 75 -21.72 -33.36 8.95
CA ALA A 75 -21.42 -32.49 7.83
C ALA A 75 -20.29 -31.53 8.22
N VAL A 76 -19.34 -31.34 7.29
CA VAL A 76 -18.23 -30.40 7.46
C VAL A 76 -18.37 -29.33 6.39
N TYR A 77 -18.37 -28.08 6.83
CA TYR A 77 -18.48 -26.89 5.98
C TYR A 77 -17.21 -26.07 6.11
N GLU A 78 -16.65 -25.64 4.98
CA GLU A 78 -15.56 -24.68 4.95
C GLU A 78 -16.11 -23.33 4.47
N LEU A 79 -15.81 -22.27 5.23
CA LEU A 79 -16.19 -20.90 4.90
C LEU A 79 -14.95 -20.02 4.94
N GLY A 80 -14.90 -19.00 4.07
CA GLY A 80 -13.75 -18.13 4.00
C GLY A 80 -14.07 -16.72 3.53
N SER A 81 -13.17 -15.80 3.84
CA SER A 81 -13.21 -14.39 3.44
C SER A 81 -11.80 -13.93 3.16
N PHE A 82 -11.67 -12.88 2.36
CA PHE A 82 -10.39 -12.30 2.02
C PHE A 82 -10.55 -10.81 1.72
N GLY A 83 -9.43 -10.09 1.76
CA GLY A 83 -9.39 -8.70 1.33
C GLY A 83 -9.58 -8.58 -0.18
N VAL A 84 -10.54 -7.76 -0.60
CA VAL A 84 -10.71 -7.30 -1.98
C VAL A 84 -10.06 -5.92 -2.09
N LEU A 85 -9.30 -5.66 -3.15
CA LEU A 85 -8.70 -4.34 -3.30
C LEU A 85 -9.78 -3.26 -3.49
N LYS A 86 -9.70 -2.17 -2.72
CA LYS A 86 -10.58 -1.01 -2.88
C LYS A 86 -10.49 -0.43 -4.28
N ASN A 87 -11.60 0.09 -4.78
CA ASN A 87 -11.55 1.06 -5.86
C ASN A 87 -11.26 2.45 -5.28
N LEU A 88 -9.97 2.81 -5.22
CA LEU A 88 -9.52 4.05 -4.58
C LEU A 88 -9.61 5.24 -5.54
N ASP A 89 -10.25 6.34 -5.11
CA ASP A 89 -10.23 7.59 -5.87
C ASP A 89 -8.88 8.29 -5.72
N LEU A 90 -8.01 8.05 -6.71
CA LEU A 90 -6.68 8.65 -6.80
C LEU A 90 -6.69 10.11 -7.26
N LYS A 91 -7.86 10.68 -7.61
CA LYS A 91 -8.02 12.10 -7.93
C LYS A 91 -8.37 12.94 -6.72
N ASN A 92 -8.95 12.34 -5.69
CA ASN A 92 -9.22 13.03 -4.45
C ASN A 92 -7.92 13.26 -3.66
N ILE A 93 -7.47 14.51 -3.58
CA ILE A 93 -6.28 14.89 -2.82
C ILE A 93 -6.44 14.67 -1.31
N GLU A 94 -7.66 14.58 -0.80
CA GLU A 94 -7.95 14.33 0.62
C GLU A 94 -7.87 12.85 0.99
N THR A 95 -7.75 11.95 0.00
CA THR A 95 -7.59 10.52 0.24
C THR A 95 -6.43 10.27 1.21
N PRO A 96 -6.64 9.51 2.31
CA PRO A 96 -5.61 9.27 3.31
C PRO A 96 -4.34 8.67 2.70
N LEU A 97 -3.17 9.28 2.94
CA LEU A 97 -1.91 8.87 2.31
C LEU A 97 -1.56 7.41 2.58
N GLN A 98 -1.87 6.89 3.77
CA GLN A 98 -1.61 5.49 4.07
C GLN A 98 -2.42 4.55 3.15
N GLU A 99 -3.67 4.87 2.82
CA GLU A 99 -4.48 4.07 1.89
C GLU A 99 -3.93 4.13 0.47
N VAL A 100 -3.49 5.32 0.02
CA VAL A 100 -2.82 5.49 -1.27
C VAL A 100 -1.56 4.64 -1.35
N ARG A 101 -0.73 4.69 -0.30
CA ARG A 101 0.53 3.95 -0.24
C ARG A 101 0.29 2.44 -0.25
N ASP A 102 -0.64 1.94 0.57
CA ASP A 102 -1.03 0.53 0.58
C ASP A 102 -1.57 0.11 -0.81
N TYR A 103 -2.43 0.92 -1.43
CA TYR A 103 -2.97 0.65 -2.77
C TYR A 103 -1.88 0.57 -3.83
N LEU A 104 -0.94 1.52 -3.84
CA LEU A 104 0.15 1.57 -4.81
C LEU A 104 1.15 0.42 -4.66
N THR A 105 1.26 -0.22 -3.49
CA THR A 105 2.07 -1.46 -3.38
C THR A 105 1.52 -2.61 -4.21
N VAL A 106 0.22 -2.56 -4.51
CA VAL A 106 -0.53 -3.60 -5.21
C VAL A 106 -0.79 -3.21 -6.66
N LYS A 107 -1.17 -1.95 -6.91
CA LYS A 107 -1.55 -1.38 -8.22
C LYS A 107 -0.65 -0.22 -8.59
N TYR A 108 0.66 -0.45 -8.63
CA TYR A 108 1.62 0.63 -8.89
C TYR A 108 1.45 1.32 -10.25
N ASP A 109 0.87 0.65 -11.24
CA ASP A 109 0.59 1.25 -12.55
C ASP A 109 -0.42 2.40 -12.50
N ASP A 110 -1.29 2.42 -11.49
CA ASP A 110 -2.28 3.48 -11.30
C ASP A 110 -1.69 4.78 -10.75
N ARG A 111 -0.38 4.81 -10.42
CA ARG A 111 0.35 6.05 -10.07
C ARG A 111 0.20 7.15 -11.14
N LEU A 112 0.03 6.76 -12.40
CA LEU A 112 -0.18 7.70 -13.50
C LEU A 112 -1.58 8.31 -13.50
N GLN A 113 -2.54 7.71 -12.79
CA GLN A 113 -3.89 8.19 -12.63
C GLN A 113 -4.05 9.10 -11.41
N MET A 114 -3.04 9.22 -10.56
CA MET A 114 -3.10 10.10 -9.40
C MET A 114 -3.21 11.58 -9.79
N ASP A 115 -3.82 12.36 -8.91
CA ASP A 115 -3.61 13.80 -8.90
C ASP A 115 -2.11 14.11 -8.64
N PRO A 116 -1.49 15.07 -9.36
CA PRO A 116 -0.10 15.44 -9.15
C PRO A 116 0.23 15.79 -7.69
N GLN A 117 -0.63 16.57 -7.02
CA GLN A 117 -0.40 16.98 -5.64
C GLN A 117 -0.53 15.79 -4.67
N LEU A 118 -1.47 14.88 -4.94
CA LEU A 118 -1.56 13.63 -4.17
C LEU A 118 -0.28 12.80 -4.33
N PHE A 119 0.29 12.74 -5.54
CA PHE A 119 1.55 12.05 -5.79
C PHE A 119 2.73 12.71 -5.05
N GLU A 120 2.83 14.04 -5.08
CA GLU A 120 3.84 14.80 -4.32
C GLU A 120 3.78 14.51 -2.82
N ARG A 121 2.57 14.56 -2.23
CA ARG A 121 2.35 14.22 -0.81
C ARG A 121 2.70 12.76 -0.51
N THR A 122 2.39 11.85 -1.43
CA THR A 122 2.73 10.42 -1.29
C THR A 122 4.24 10.22 -1.28
N VAL A 123 4.96 10.87 -2.19
CA VAL A 123 6.43 10.85 -2.24
C VAL A 123 7.03 11.39 -0.95
N GLY A 124 6.57 12.56 -0.48
CA GLY A 124 7.02 13.15 0.78
C GLY A 124 6.78 12.21 1.97
N SER A 125 5.59 11.62 2.07
CA SER A 125 5.27 10.65 3.13
C SER A 125 6.12 9.38 3.07
N VAL A 126 6.44 8.88 1.87
CA VAL A 126 7.33 7.73 1.72
C VAL A 126 8.74 8.07 2.23
N PHE A 127 9.32 9.20 1.80
CA PHE A 127 10.64 9.59 2.28
C PHE A 127 10.68 9.95 3.76
N GLY A 128 9.53 10.37 4.34
CA GLY A 128 9.36 10.50 5.79
C GLY A 128 9.77 9.23 6.55
N ASP A 129 9.33 8.07 6.07
CA ASP A 129 9.64 6.78 6.70
C ASP A 129 11.10 6.33 6.46
N HIS A 130 11.83 7.03 5.59
CA HIS A 130 13.25 6.81 5.31
C HIS A 130 14.16 7.75 6.13
N GLY A 131 13.61 8.39 7.17
CA GLY A 131 14.38 9.18 8.13
C GLY A 131 14.50 10.67 7.79
N TYR A 132 13.71 11.17 6.83
CA TYR A 132 13.63 12.59 6.51
C TYR A 132 12.40 13.22 7.16
N GLU A 133 12.45 14.53 7.39
CA GLU A 133 11.31 15.36 7.73
C GLU A 133 10.83 16.10 6.46
N PRO A 134 9.73 15.66 5.83
CA PRO A 134 9.22 16.29 4.62
C PRO A 134 8.53 17.62 4.94
N GLN A 135 9.05 18.70 4.37
CA GLN A 135 8.45 20.03 4.40
C GLN A 135 7.85 20.32 3.03
N VAL A 136 6.51 20.38 2.96
CA VAL A 136 5.81 20.76 1.73
C VAL A 136 6.06 22.24 1.48
N THR A 137 6.57 22.58 0.30
CA THR A 137 6.75 23.97 -0.09
C THR A 137 5.39 24.52 -0.50
N ALA A 138 5.05 25.73 -0.04
CA ALA A 138 3.85 26.39 -0.52
C ALA A 138 4.04 26.70 -2.00
N TYR A 139 3.19 26.09 -2.83
CA TYR A 139 3.10 26.21 -4.27
C TYR A 139 3.74 27.51 -4.84
N SER A 140 4.74 27.33 -5.71
CA SER A 140 5.08 28.23 -6.81
C SER A 140 6.01 29.45 -6.61
N HIS A 141 6.79 29.59 -5.54
CA HIS A 141 7.76 30.70 -5.45
C HIS A 141 9.24 30.32 -5.63
N ASP A 142 9.53 29.02 -5.58
CA ASP A 142 10.86 28.41 -5.63
C ASP A 142 11.18 27.76 -7.00
N GLY A 143 10.31 27.96 -8.00
CA GLY A 143 10.64 27.73 -9.40
C GLY A 143 10.79 26.26 -9.82
N GLY A 144 10.35 25.31 -8.99
CA GLY A 144 10.34 23.89 -9.33
C GLY A 144 10.70 22.91 -8.21
N ILE A 145 10.77 23.34 -6.95
CA ILE A 145 10.91 22.46 -5.78
C ILE A 145 9.51 22.20 -5.21
N ASP A 146 9.12 20.94 -5.14
CA ASP A 146 7.80 20.53 -4.67
C ASP A 146 7.82 20.11 -3.19
N VAL A 147 8.97 19.58 -2.72
CA VAL A 147 9.19 19.17 -1.32
C VAL A 147 10.63 19.48 -0.92
N ILE A 148 10.84 19.90 0.33
CA ILE A 148 12.16 19.92 0.97
C ILE A 148 12.22 18.77 1.96
N LEU A 149 13.16 17.84 1.76
CA LEU A 149 13.47 16.81 2.75
C LEU A 149 14.58 17.34 3.65
N ALA A 150 14.32 17.41 4.95
CA ALA A 150 15.32 17.82 5.94
C ALA A 150 15.70 16.62 6.82
N ASP A 151 16.97 16.55 7.20
CA ASP A 151 17.44 15.79 8.37
C ASP A 151 18.31 16.73 9.23
N ASP A 152 18.87 16.24 10.33
CA ASP A 152 19.64 17.06 11.29
C ASP A 152 20.84 17.80 10.65
N GLU A 153 21.35 17.33 9.51
CA GLU A 153 22.57 17.84 8.89
C GLU A 153 22.35 18.47 7.52
N THR A 154 21.26 18.12 6.81
CA THR A 154 21.11 18.41 5.39
C THR A 154 19.69 18.74 4.97
N ARG A 155 19.58 19.59 3.94
CA ARG A 155 18.32 19.93 3.27
C ARG A 155 18.43 19.59 1.80
N ILE A 156 17.47 18.80 1.31
CA ILE A 156 17.43 18.31 -0.07
C ILE A 156 16.21 18.89 -0.76
N GLY A 157 16.43 19.64 -1.84
CA GLY A 157 15.34 20.13 -2.70
C GLY A 157 14.85 19.02 -3.62
N VAL A 158 13.58 18.67 -3.53
CA VAL A 158 12.98 17.59 -4.32
C VAL A 158 12.05 18.18 -5.37
N GLN A 159 12.29 17.81 -6.63
CA GLN A 159 11.33 18.00 -7.71
C GLN A 159 10.67 16.66 -8.05
N ILE A 160 9.36 16.67 -8.15
CA ILE A 160 8.49 15.52 -8.34
C ILE A 160 7.71 15.71 -9.63
N LYS A 161 7.81 14.75 -10.55
CA LYS A 161 7.06 14.78 -11.81
C LYS A 161 6.26 13.50 -12.02
N ARG A 162 4.94 13.62 -11.91
CA ARG A 162 4.01 12.64 -12.48
C ARG A 162 3.96 12.81 -14.00
N TRP A 163 4.79 12.05 -14.71
CA TRP A 163 5.01 12.18 -16.14
C TRP A 163 5.04 10.81 -16.83
N LYS A 164 4.58 10.73 -18.10
CA LYS A 164 4.60 9.49 -18.89
C LYS A 164 5.89 9.34 -19.72
N ASN A 165 6.32 10.42 -20.37
CA ASN A 165 7.59 10.47 -21.12
C ASN A 165 8.81 10.40 -20.19
N ARG A 166 9.95 10.03 -20.76
CA ARG A 166 11.23 10.00 -20.05
C ARG A 166 11.73 11.41 -19.77
N ILE A 167 12.32 11.61 -18.59
CA ILE A 167 12.91 12.88 -18.17
C ILE A 167 14.20 13.14 -18.94
N GLU A 168 14.39 14.37 -19.39
CA GLU A 168 15.54 14.80 -20.18
C GLU A 168 16.51 15.66 -19.35
N ALA A 169 17.60 16.07 -19.98
CA ALA A 169 18.63 16.87 -19.32
C ALA A 169 18.11 18.24 -18.87
N GLU A 170 17.17 18.82 -19.61
CA GLU A 170 16.63 20.16 -19.33
C GLU A 170 15.92 20.23 -17.98
N GLN A 171 15.11 19.22 -17.64
CA GLN A 171 14.43 19.18 -16.35
C GLN A 171 15.41 19.11 -15.18
N ILE A 172 16.53 18.38 -15.31
CA ILE A 172 17.57 18.33 -14.27
C ILE A 172 18.25 19.70 -14.11
N ARG A 173 18.49 20.42 -15.21
CA ARG A 173 19.03 21.80 -15.15
C ARG A 173 18.05 22.77 -14.51
N SER A 174 16.75 22.60 -14.77
CA SER A 174 15.70 23.41 -14.16
C SER A 174 15.66 23.22 -12.64
N LEU A 175 15.71 21.97 -12.15
CA LEU A 175 15.85 21.68 -10.71
C LEU A 175 17.07 22.39 -10.12
N MET A 176 18.22 22.32 -10.79
CA MET A 176 19.43 22.98 -10.32
C MET A 176 19.30 24.50 -10.22
N GLY A 177 18.60 25.14 -11.17
CA GLY A 177 18.29 26.57 -11.11
C GLY A 177 17.41 26.92 -9.90
N ALA A 178 16.41 26.08 -9.62
CA ALA A 178 15.54 26.18 -8.45
C ALA A 178 16.32 26.02 -7.14
N MET A 179 17.21 25.02 -7.05
CA MET A 179 18.06 24.80 -5.88
C MET A 179 18.98 25.99 -5.60
N VAL A 180 19.57 26.60 -6.63
CA VAL A 180 20.43 27.78 -6.46
C VAL A 180 19.64 28.95 -5.89
N GLN A 181 18.43 29.19 -6.40
CA GLN A 181 17.55 30.25 -5.89
C GLN A 181 17.14 30.00 -4.43
N ALA A 182 16.88 28.75 -4.07
CA ALA A 182 16.51 28.34 -2.71
C ALA A 182 17.70 28.19 -1.75
N GLY A 183 18.94 28.40 -2.20
CA GLY A 183 20.15 28.23 -1.37
C GLY A 183 20.47 26.77 -1.00
N LEU A 184 19.96 25.80 -1.76
CA LEU A 184 20.13 24.37 -1.52
C LEU A 184 21.35 23.82 -2.26
N THR A 185 22.07 22.90 -1.61
CA THR A 185 23.31 22.30 -2.15
C THR A 185 23.11 20.88 -2.65
N ARG A 186 21.99 20.23 -2.31
CA ARG A 186 21.65 18.85 -2.70
C ARG A 186 20.23 18.79 -3.27
N GLY A 187 20.05 17.96 -4.29
CA GLY A 187 18.78 17.81 -5.00
C GLY A 187 18.35 16.37 -5.16
N MET A 188 17.06 16.16 -5.34
CA MET A 188 16.48 14.89 -5.76
C MET A 188 15.42 15.13 -6.84
N PHE A 189 15.42 14.30 -7.87
CA PHE A 189 14.39 14.30 -8.90
C PHE A 189 13.64 12.96 -8.87
N VAL A 190 12.34 13.02 -8.59
CA VAL A 190 11.45 11.85 -8.51
C VAL A 190 10.49 11.87 -9.70
N THR A 191 10.32 10.75 -10.40
CA THR A 191 9.39 10.65 -11.53
C THR A 191 8.61 9.34 -11.56
N THR A 192 7.39 9.37 -12.09
CA THR A 192 6.61 8.15 -12.40
C THR A 192 7.06 7.43 -13.67
N SER A 193 8.03 7.99 -14.40
CA SER A 193 8.64 7.39 -15.60
C SER A 193 10.09 6.95 -15.36
N SER A 194 10.98 7.20 -16.32
CA SER A 194 12.42 6.93 -16.25
C SER A 194 13.21 8.09 -16.84
N PHE A 195 14.53 8.05 -16.72
CA PHE A 195 15.42 9.11 -17.19
C PHE A 195 16.07 8.74 -18.53
N ARG A 196 16.31 9.71 -19.41
CA ARG A 196 17.19 9.57 -20.59
C ARG A 196 18.66 9.59 -20.16
N SER A 197 19.56 9.06 -20.99
CA SER A 197 21.01 9.09 -20.74
C SER A 197 21.56 10.51 -20.51
N GLY A 198 21.00 11.51 -21.18
CA GLY A 198 21.36 12.92 -20.98
C GLY A 198 21.03 13.45 -19.58
N ALA A 199 19.97 12.97 -18.95
CA ALA A 199 19.62 13.35 -17.57
C ALA A 199 20.63 12.79 -16.57
N PHE A 200 21.00 11.51 -16.70
CA PHE A 200 22.06 10.89 -15.87
C PHE A 200 23.39 11.64 -16.00
N LYS A 201 23.87 11.85 -17.24
CA LYS A 201 25.12 12.61 -17.49
C LYS A 201 25.09 14.02 -16.88
N THR A 202 23.92 14.66 -16.90
CA THR A 202 23.74 16.00 -16.34
C THR A 202 23.81 15.97 -14.81
N ALA A 203 23.14 15.01 -14.16
CA ALA A 203 23.23 14.81 -12.72
C ALA A 203 24.67 14.49 -12.26
N ASP A 204 25.37 13.59 -12.96
CA ASP A 204 26.76 13.23 -12.66
C ASP A 204 27.69 14.45 -12.74
N ARG A 205 27.49 15.31 -13.74
CA ARG A 205 28.24 16.56 -13.86
C ARG A 205 28.02 17.48 -12.65
N TYR A 206 26.79 17.59 -12.14
CA TYR A 206 26.52 18.41 -10.96
C TYR A 206 27.09 17.80 -9.68
N THR A 207 27.06 16.48 -9.55
CA THR A 207 27.76 15.74 -8.47
C THR A 207 29.25 16.07 -8.45
N SER A 208 29.93 16.03 -9.61
CA SER A 208 31.35 16.41 -9.72
C SER A 208 31.65 17.88 -9.38
N LEU A 209 30.63 18.74 -9.40
CA LEU A 209 30.71 20.16 -8.99
C LEU A 209 30.34 20.37 -7.52
N GLY A 210 30.18 19.31 -6.73
CA GLY A 210 29.82 19.37 -5.31
C GLY A 210 28.34 19.70 -5.07
N ARG A 211 27.48 19.55 -6.08
CA ARG A 211 26.02 19.77 -5.98
C ARG A 211 25.26 18.53 -6.47
N PRO A 212 25.27 17.43 -5.72
CA PRO A 212 24.71 16.17 -6.18
C PRO A 212 23.20 16.26 -6.39
N VAL A 213 22.73 15.59 -7.46
CA VAL A 213 21.30 15.40 -7.76
C VAL A 213 21.00 13.91 -7.85
N THR A 214 20.21 13.40 -6.90
CA THR A 214 19.78 12.00 -6.88
C THR A 214 18.61 11.79 -7.83
N LEU A 215 18.67 10.77 -8.68
CA LEU A 215 17.60 10.43 -9.63
C LEU A 215 16.83 9.19 -9.15
N VAL A 216 15.52 9.36 -8.96
CA VAL A 216 14.59 8.33 -8.50
C VAL A 216 13.51 8.13 -9.55
N ASP A 217 13.60 7.03 -10.30
CA ASP A 217 12.61 6.66 -11.31
C ASP A 217 11.49 5.81 -10.69
N ALA A 218 10.53 5.42 -11.51
CA ALA A 218 9.39 4.63 -11.03
C ALA A 218 9.79 3.34 -10.31
N PRO A 219 10.69 2.49 -10.82
CA PRO A 219 11.15 1.30 -10.08
C PRO A 219 11.78 1.65 -8.72
N ARG A 220 12.70 2.62 -8.68
CA ARG A 220 13.35 3.02 -7.42
C ARG A 220 12.36 3.60 -6.40
N PHE A 221 11.38 4.37 -6.85
CA PHE A 221 10.33 4.88 -5.97
C PHE A 221 9.42 3.76 -5.46
N PHE A 222 9.12 2.76 -6.31
CA PHE A 222 8.35 1.59 -5.89
C PHE A 222 9.08 0.78 -4.82
N ASP A 223 10.40 0.58 -4.98
CA ASP A 223 11.22 -0.09 -3.97
C ASP A 223 11.17 0.68 -2.63
N ALA A 224 11.36 2.00 -2.67
CA ALA A 224 11.27 2.85 -1.48
C ALA A 224 9.88 2.77 -0.81
N LEU A 225 8.80 2.76 -1.60
CA LEU A 225 7.44 2.55 -1.11
C LEU A 225 7.32 1.18 -0.42
N GLY A 226 7.79 0.11 -1.06
CA GLY A 226 7.78 -1.25 -0.52
C GLY A 226 8.51 -1.35 0.82
N PHE A 227 9.74 -0.83 0.91
CA PHE A 227 10.52 -0.81 2.16
C PHE A 227 9.84 -0.04 3.30
N SER A 228 9.05 0.98 2.96
CA SER A 228 8.30 1.72 3.98
C SER A 228 7.15 0.88 4.54
N GLN A 229 6.56 0.01 3.71
CA GLN A 229 5.42 -0.82 4.11
C GLN A 229 5.81 -2.08 4.89
N THR A 230 7.03 -2.57 4.73
CA THR A 230 7.54 -3.72 5.52
C THR A 230 7.84 -3.38 6.98
N ARG A 231 7.94 -2.10 7.32
CA ARG A 231 8.11 -1.64 8.71
C ARG A 231 6.82 -1.62 9.51
N VAL A 232 5.68 -1.75 8.85
CA VAL A 232 4.39 -1.88 9.52
C VAL A 232 4.29 -3.32 10.02
N ASP A 233 4.40 -3.53 11.33
CA ASP A 233 4.10 -4.84 11.91
C ASP A 233 2.59 -5.08 11.83
N ARG A 234 2.20 -5.89 10.83
CA ARG A 234 0.81 -6.25 10.57
C ARG A 234 0.36 -7.46 11.42
N SER A 235 1.24 -8.01 12.27
CA SER A 235 0.89 -9.06 13.25
C SER A 235 0.42 -8.51 14.61
N THR A 236 0.48 -7.19 14.80
CA THR A 236 0.04 -6.56 16.05
C THR A 236 -1.48 -6.65 16.29
N GLY A 237 -1.87 -6.63 17.57
CA GLY A 237 -3.28 -6.60 18.00
C GLY A 237 -4.09 -5.44 17.40
N ALA A 238 -3.44 -4.32 17.05
CA ALA A 238 -4.08 -3.19 16.38
C ALA A 238 -4.55 -3.52 14.96
N TRP A 239 -3.80 -4.35 14.22
CA TRP A 239 -4.18 -4.80 12.89
C TRP A 239 -5.26 -5.89 12.98
N ILE A 240 -5.13 -6.82 13.92
CA ILE A 240 -6.15 -7.84 14.23
C ILE A 240 -7.49 -7.16 14.55
N THR A 241 -7.49 -6.10 15.35
CA THR A 241 -8.71 -5.34 15.69
C THR A 241 -9.41 -4.77 14.45
N LYS A 242 -8.68 -4.41 13.40
CA LYS A 242 -9.26 -3.89 12.14
C LYS A 242 -9.96 -4.99 11.33
N ILE A 243 -9.42 -6.20 11.32
CA ILE A 243 -10.02 -7.32 10.57
C ILE A 243 -11.05 -8.10 11.38
N ARG A 244 -11.00 -8.03 12.72
CA ARG A 244 -11.88 -8.76 13.64
C ARG A 244 -13.37 -8.59 13.33
N PRO A 245 -13.92 -7.39 13.01
CA PRO A 245 -15.32 -7.26 12.59
C PRO A 245 -15.67 -8.06 11.33
N HIS A 246 -14.72 -8.22 10.41
CA HIS A 246 -14.89 -8.99 9.17
C HIS A 246 -14.77 -10.48 9.41
N LEU A 247 -13.89 -10.90 10.33
CA LEU A 247 -13.83 -12.28 10.80
C LEU A 247 -15.12 -12.68 11.53
N LYS A 248 -15.72 -11.78 12.32
CA LYS A 248 -17.03 -12.04 12.96
C LYS A 248 -18.15 -12.22 11.94
N LYS A 249 -18.08 -11.54 10.79
CA LYS A 249 -19.01 -11.73 9.67
C LYS A 249 -18.90 -13.10 8.98
N LEU A 250 -17.77 -13.81 9.12
CA LEU A 250 -17.70 -15.23 8.76
C LEU A 250 -18.56 -16.06 9.69
N GLY A 251 -18.49 -15.78 11.01
CA GLY A 251 -19.28 -16.47 12.04
C GLY A 251 -20.77 -16.14 12.02
N ALA A 252 -21.15 -14.96 11.52
CA ALA A 252 -22.53 -14.49 11.45
C ALA A 252 -23.34 -15.07 10.28
N PHE A 253 -22.76 -15.97 9.47
CA PHE A 253 -23.50 -16.64 8.37
C PHE A 253 -24.67 -17.51 8.89
N SER A 254 -24.73 -17.80 10.20
CA SER A 254 -25.87 -18.47 10.83
C SER A 254 -27.10 -17.58 11.06
N ASP A 255 -26.95 -16.27 11.22
CA ASP A 255 -28.12 -15.39 11.49
C ASP A 255 -28.97 -15.16 10.23
N ILE A 256 -28.43 -15.50 9.05
CA ILE A 256 -29.16 -15.49 7.77
C ILE A 256 -29.95 -16.80 7.58
N ASN A 257 -29.64 -17.85 8.36
CA ASN A 257 -30.31 -19.14 8.31
C ASN A 257 -31.38 -19.32 9.41
N GLU A 258 -31.63 -18.32 10.26
CA GLU A 258 -32.80 -18.30 11.16
C GLU A 258 -34.14 -17.94 10.45
N GLY A 259 -34.21 -17.99 9.11
CA GLY A 259 -35.50 -17.87 8.45
C GLY A 259 -35.51 -17.95 6.92
N ARG A 260 -35.91 -19.12 6.42
CA ARG A 260 -36.38 -19.44 5.05
C ARG A 260 -35.30 -19.92 4.06
N PHE A 261 -34.96 -21.19 4.19
CA PHE A 261 -35.02 -22.09 3.05
C PHE A 261 -36.13 -23.11 3.31
N TYR A 262 -37.35 -22.74 2.93
CA TYR A 262 -38.46 -23.67 2.71
C TYR A 262 -39.10 -23.29 1.38
N GLU A 263 -39.10 -24.26 0.46
CA GLU A 263 -40.06 -24.49 -0.64
C GLU A 263 -40.64 -23.25 -1.34
N ASP A 264 -40.16 -22.98 -2.57
CA ASP A 264 -40.94 -23.06 -3.81
C ASP A 264 -40.01 -22.99 -5.04
#